data_AF-A0A9P9DW21-F1
#
_entry.id   AF-A0A9P9DW21-F1
#
_cell.length_a   1.000
_cell.length_b   1.000
_cell.length_c   1.000
_cell.angle_alpha   90.00
_cell.angle_beta   90.00
_cell.angle_gamma   90.00
#
_symmetry.space_group_name_H-M   'P 1'
#
loop_
_entity.id
_entity.type
_entity.pdbx_description
1 polymer ?
#
loop_
_entity_poly.entity_id
_entity_poly.type
_entity_poly.pdbx_seq_one_letter_code
_entity_poly.pdbx_strand_id
1 'polypeptide(L)'
;MSRYTTAHTNPKETGDVRPTALQIIRDNEMGGKPVGSFTVITGASPSLGIETARALATTRASLILTARDLTRTHTTSLHPGVIDTSLAKHVPQEVKESMDKELALAKKSFEQGAATTVWAAVSKELEGRGGVYLNDRAEAERGEDDGVVSKGSYLSHTYDSEEEARLWRDSLKLVGLLEENLMDSVAGISLRKI
;
A
#
# COMPACT_ATOMS: atom_id res chain seq x y z
N MET A 1 30.03 -4.28 -25.80
CA MET A 1 29.79 -3.02 -25.05
C MET A 1 28.30 -2.85 -24.84
N SER A 2 27.87 -2.24 -23.73
CA SER A 2 26.46 -1.91 -23.51
C SER A 2 26.00 -0.86 -24.54
N ARG A 3 24.73 -0.87 -24.95
CA ARG A 3 24.18 0.20 -25.81
C ARG A 3 24.24 1.59 -25.18
N TYR A 4 24.49 1.67 -23.86
CA TYR A 4 24.55 2.90 -23.10
C TYR A 4 25.97 3.44 -22.89
N THR A 5 27.04 2.74 -23.31
CA THR A 5 28.41 3.20 -23.04
C THR A 5 28.78 4.52 -23.72
N THR A 6 28.18 4.83 -24.86
CA THR A 6 28.37 6.11 -25.57
C THR A 6 27.72 7.30 -24.86
N ALA A 7 26.74 7.04 -23.96
CA ALA A 7 26.15 8.08 -23.12
C ALA A 7 27.06 8.49 -21.94
N HIS A 8 28.18 7.78 -21.71
CA HIS A 8 29.12 8.06 -20.62
C HIS A 8 30.38 8.82 -21.05
N THR A 9 30.56 9.05 -22.35
CA THR A 9 31.78 9.65 -22.89
C THR A 9 31.94 11.14 -22.62
N ASN A 10 30.87 11.88 -22.33
CA ASN A 10 30.97 13.31 -21.98
C ASN A 10 29.89 13.77 -20.97
N PRO A 11 30.14 13.63 -19.65
CA PRO A 11 29.12 13.89 -18.62
C PRO A 11 28.84 15.38 -18.31
N LYS A 12 29.49 16.33 -19.02
CA LYS A 12 29.41 17.78 -18.73
C LYS A 12 28.72 18.62 -19.81
N GLU A 13 28.23 18.02 -20.88
CA GLU A 13 27.47 18.75 -21.90
C GLU A 13 26.01 18.97 -21.46
N THR A 14 25.45 20.11 -21.85
CA THR A 14 24.02 20.41 -21.70
C THR A 14 23.19 19.40 -22.49
N GLY A 15 22.38 18.60 -21.79
CA GLY A 15 21.56 17.53 -22.39
C GLY A 15 22.05 16.12 -22.05
N ASP A 16 22.14 15.80 -20.75
CA ASP A 16 22.55 14.48 -20.25
C ASP A 16 21.74 13.35 -20.89
N VAL A 17 22.40 12.55 -21.74
CA VAL A 17 21.79 11.46 -22.51
C VAL A 17 21.84 10.11 -21.78
N ARG A 18 22.27 10.06 -20.52
CA ARG A 18 22.30 8.81 -19.74
C ARG A 18 20.87 8.28 -19.57
N PRO A 19 20.66 6.96 -19.76
CA PRO A 19 19.32 6.39 -19.71
C PRO A 19 18.74 6.45 -18.30
N THR A 20 17.44 6.68 -18.20
CA THR A 20 16.70 6.52 -16.94
C THR A 20 16.40 5.03 -16.68
N ALA A 21 16.06 4.68 -15.44
CA ALA A 21 15.63 3.31 -15.11
C ALA A 21 14.41 2.87 -15.95
N LEU A 22 13.45 3.77 -16.17
CA LEU A 22 12.30 3.52 -17.06
C LEU A 22 12.72 3.34 -18.52
N GLN A 23 13.70 4.10 -19.00
CA GLN A 23 14.21 3.92 -20.36
C GLN A 23 14.83 2.53 -20.54
N ILE A 24 15.57 2.05 -19.54
CA ILE A 24 16.15 0.70 -19.56
C ILE A 24 15.05 -0.36 -19.63
N ILE A 25 13.96 -0.23 -18.85
CA ILE A 25 12.83 -1.16 -18.92
C ILE A 25 12.19 -1.16 -20.31
N ARG A 26 12.00 0.02 -20.92
CA ARG A 26 11.44 0.16 -22.27
C ARG A 26 12.34 -0.44 -23.35
N ASP A 27 13.63 -0.13 -23.31
CA ASP A 27 14.63 -0.58 -24.29
C ASP A 27 14.83 -2.10 -24.30
N ASN A 28 14.50 -2.76 -23.19
CA ASN A 28 14.51 -4.21 -23.03
C ASN A 28 13.11 -4.84 -23.15
N GLU A 29 12.09 -4.05 -23.50
CA GLU A 29 10.71 -4.48 -23.67
C GLU A 29 10.13 -5.22 -22.44
N MET A 30 10.51 -4.81 -21.23
CA MET A 30 10.15 -5.51 -19.98
C MET A 30 8.84 -5.02 -19.34
N GLY A 31 8.14 -4.08 -19.98
CA GLY A 31 6.83 -3.61 -19.52
C GLY A 31 5.84 -4.76 -19.39
N GLY A 32 5.26 -4.94 -18.20
CA GLY A 32 4.34 -6.03 -17.90
C GLY A 32 4.93 -7.44 -17.96
N LYS A 33 6.24 -7.61 -18.15
CA LYS A 33 6.91 -8.93 -18.11
C LYS A 33 7.48 -9.18 -16.71
N PRO A 34 7.54 -10.43 -16.23
CA PRO A 34 8.10 -10.70 -14.91
C PRO A 34 9.62 -10.46 -14.91
N VAL A 35 10.11 -9.72 -13.91
CA VAL A 35 11.54 -9.55 -13.63
C VAL A 35 11.83 -10.24 -12.30
N GLY A 36 12.25 -11.50 -12.36
CA GLY A 36 12.42 -12.36 -11.18
C GLY A 36 11.10 -12.63 -10.44
N SER A 37 11.14 -13.51 -9.43
CA SER A 37 9.97 -13.78 -8.59
C SER A 37 9.79 -12.69 -7.53
N PHE A 38 10.89 -12.25 -6.91
CA PHE A 38 10.93 -11.19 -5.90
C PHE A 38 12.19 -10.33 -6.07
N THR A 39 12.04 -9.02 -6.00
CA THR A 39 13.16 -8.06 -5.97
C THR A 39 13.13 -7.29 -4.65
N VAL A 40 14.24 -7.30 -3.91
CA VAL A 40 14.39 -6.58 -2.63
C VAL A 40 15.11 -5.25 -2.89
N ILE A 41 14.50 -4.14 -2.48
CA ILE A 41 15.09 -2.80 -2.54
C ILE A 41 15.37 -2.34 -1.11
N THR A 42 16.66 -2.30 -0.75
CA THR A 42 17.09 -2.06 0.64
C THR A 42 17.05 -0.58 1.08
N GLY A 43 16.69 0.33 0.16
CA GLY A 43 16.70 1.78 0.37
C GLY A 43 15.58 2.49 -0.38
N ALA A 44 14.33 2.07 -0.16
CA ALA A 44 13.16 2.60 -0.88
C ALA A 44 12.73 4.01 -0.42
N SER A 45 13.29 4.53 0.67
CA SER A 45 12.92 5.83 1.25
C SER A 45 14.06 6.86 1.11
N PRO A 46 13.72 8.13 0.85
CA PRO A 46 13.60 8.75 -0.46
C PRO A 46 14.96 8.98 -1.15
N SER A 47 14.99 8.74 -2.46
CA SER A 47 16.04 9.08 -3.44
C SER A 47 15.98 8.01 -4.54
N LEU A 48 17.13 7.44 -4.93
CA LEU A 48 17.29 6.48 -6.01
C LEU A 48 16.34 5.27 -5.91
N GLY A 49 16.12 4.75 -4.70
CA GLY A 49 15.28 3.58 -4.49
C GLY A 49 13.82 3.77 -4.91
N ILE A 50 13.27 4.99 -4.84
CA ILE A 50 11.92 5.30 -5.33
C ILE A 50 11.87 5.18 -6.84
N GLU A 51 12.86 5.72 -7.55
CA GLU A 51 12.92 5.66 -9.01
C GLU A 51 13.19 4.23 -9.50
N THR A 52 13.99 3.46 -8.77
CA THR A 52 14.17 2.02 -9.03
C THR A 52 12.86 1.26 -8.81
N ALA A 53 12.16 1.48 -7.69
CA ALA A 53 10.89 0.85 -7.39
C ALA A 53 9.81 1.21 -8.42
N ARG A 54 9.70 2.49 -8.80
CA ARG A 54 8.76 2.99 -9.81
C ARG A 54 9.00 2.34 -11.17
N ALA A 55 10.25 2.22 -11.59
CA ALA A 55 10.59 1.58 -12.86
C ALA A 55 10.26 0.08 -12.83
N LEU A 56 10.65 -0.64 -11.78
CA LEU A 56 10.37 -2.07 -11.66
C LEU A 56 8.87 -2.36 -11.45
N ALA A 57 8.11 -1.46 -10.86
CA ALA A 57 6.66 -1.59 -10.71
C ALA A 57 5.92 -1.55 -12.07
N THR A 58 6.54 -1.07 -13.14
CA THR A 58 5.98 -1.18 -14.51
C THR A 58 6.13 -2.58 -15.12
N THR A 59 6.85 -3.46 -14.43
CA THR A 59 7.03 -4.87 -14.78
C THR A 59 6.06 -5.74 -13.96
N ARG A 60 6.11 -7.06 -14.09
CA ARG A 60 5.38 -8.01 -13.22
C ARG A 60 6.19 -8.48 -12.00
N ALA A 61 7.22 -7.74 -11.59
CA ALA A 61 8.02 -8.08 -10.42
C ALA A 61 7.22 -7.90 -9.12
N SER A 62 7.36 -8.83 -8.18
CA SER A 62 6.97 -8.62 -6.79
C SER A 62 8.09 -7.85 -6.08
N LEU A 63 7.77 -6.69 -5.50
CA LEU A 63 8.77 -5.81 -4.87
C LEU A 63 8.67 -5.88 -3.35
N ILE A 64 9.80 -6.13 -2.69
CA ILE A 64 9.96 -5.98 -1.24
C ILE A 64 10.75 -4.69 -1.02
N LEU A 65 10.09 -3.68 -0.46
CA LEU A 65 10.68 -2.37 -0.19
C LEU A 65 11.04 -2.29 1.29
N THR A 66 12.33 -2.22 1.61
CA THR A 66 12.74 -2.05 3.01
C THR A 66 12.92 -0.56 3.30
N ALA A 67 12.34 -0.10 4.40
CA ALA A 67 12.57 1.22 4.95
C ALA A 67 13.54 1.11 6.13
N ARG A 68 14.60 1.93 6.13
CA ARG A 68 15.51 2.07 7.29
C ARG A 68 14.90 2.93 8.39
N ASP A 69 13.98 3.80 8.00
CA ASP A 69 13.32 4.75 8.87
C ASP A 69 11.81 4.64 8.64
N LEU A 70 11.16 3.91 9.54
CA LEU A 70 9.71 3.72 9.51
C LEU A 70 8.96 5.04 9.75
N THR A 71 9.60 6.07 10.32
CA THR A 71 8.96 7.39 10.47
C THR A 71 8.76 8.10 9.13
N ARG A 72 9.46 7.65 8.08
CA ARG A 72 9.37 8.18 6.72
C ARG A 72 8.50 7.33 5.80
N THR A 73 7.83 6.32 6.35
CA THR A 73 6.89 5.46 5.63
C THR A 73 5.59 5.44 6.41
N HIS A 74 4.51 5.92 5.80
CA HIS A 74 3.19 5.84 6.40
C HIS A 74 2.42 4.67 5.78
N THR A 75 1.74 3.91 6.63
CA THR A 75 0.76 2.90 6.24
C THR A 75 -0.60 3.37 6.69
N THR A 76 -1.63 3.11 5.89
CA THR A 76 -3.01 3.49 6.19
C THR A 76 -3.93 2.37 5.74
N SER A 77 -5.04 2.21 6.44
CA SER A 77 -6.14 1.33 6.07
C SER A 77 -7.28 2.17 5.50
N LEU A 78 -8.09 1.62 4.60
CA LEU A 78 -9.19 2.37 4.00
C LEU A 78 -10.40 1.51 3.66
N HIS A 79 -11.57 2.15 3.62
CA HIS A 79 -12.78 1.61 3.01
C HIS A 79 -12.94 2.20 1.60
N PRO A 80 -13.10 1.39 0.55
CA PRO A 80 -13.28 1.89 -0.83
C PRO A 80 -14.72 2.36 -1.14
N GLY A 81 -15.55 2.56 -0.11
CA GLY A 81 -17.01 2.63 -0.23
C GLY A 81 -17.68 1.32 -0.68
N VAL A 82 -18.97 1.39 -0.97
CA VAL A 82 -19.78 0.26 -1.44
C VAL A 82 -19.71 0.18 -2.95
N ILE A 83 -19.21 -0.93 -3.49
CA ILE A 83 -19.04 -1.14 -4.93
C ILE A 83 -19.68 -2.48 -5.30
N ASP A 84 -20.35 -2.53 -6.44
CA ASP A 84 -20.98 -3.75 -6.95
C ASP A 84 -19.92 -4.73 -7.51
N THR A 85 -19.21 -5.38 -6.59
CA THR A 85 -18.22 -6.41 -6.88
C THR A 85 -18.81 -7.80 -6.70
N SER A 86 -18.04 -8.84 -7.06
CA SER A 86 -18.46 -10.23 -6.81
C SER A 86 -18.44 -10.66 -5.34
N LEU A 87 -18.21 -9.74 -4.38
CA LEU A 87 -18.17 -10.04 -2.94
C LEU A 87 -19.48 -10.66 -2.44
N ALA A 88 -20.62 -10.12 -2.88
CA ALA A 88 -21.93 -10.58 -2.44
C ALA A 88 -22.47 -11.80 -3.21
N LYS A 89 -21.67 -12.47 -4.06
CA LYS A 89 -22.16 -13.55 -4.94
C LYS A 89 -22.75 -14.76 -4.20
N HIS A 90 -22.32 -15.01 -2.97
CA HIS A 90 -22.79 -16.11 -2.12
C HIS A 90 -23.72 -15.67 -0.99
N VAL A 91 -24.08 -14.38 -0.94
CA VAL A 91 -25.07 -13.88 0.02
C VAL A 91 -26.47 -14.29 -0.46
N PRO A 92 -27.30 -14.93 0.38
CA PRO A 92 -28.68 -15.28 0.04
C PRO A 92 -29.47 -14.07 -0.46
N GLN A 93 -30.39 -14.32 -1.39
CA GLN A 93 -31.15 -13.26 -2.06
C GLN A 93 -32.01 -12.47 -1.07
N GLU A 94 -32.60 -13.14 -0.07
CA GLU A 94 -33.42 -12.50 0.95
C GLU A 94 -32.63 -11.48 1.78
N VAL A 95 -31.34 -11.77 2.03
CA VAL A 95 -30.43 -10.87 2.76
C VAL A 95 -30.08 -9.65 1.91
N LYS A 96 -29.83 -9.82 0.61
CA LYS A 96 -29.55 -8.70 -0.31
C LYS A 96 -30.72 -7.73 -0.41
N GLU A 97 -31.93 -8.26 -0.55
CA GLU A 97 -33.15 -7.46 -0.67
C GLU A 97 -33.44 -6.65 0.60
N SER A 98 -33.05 -7.18 1.77
CA SER A 98 -33.15 -6.45 3.04
C SER A 98 -32.12 -5.31 3.16
N MET A 99 -30.97 -5.42 2.48
CA MET A 99 -29.90 -4.41 2.47
C MET A 99 -30.07 -3.36 1.35
N ASP A 100 -30.90 -3.65 0.35
CA ASP A 100 -30.81 -3.00 -0.97
C ASP A 100 -31.16 -1.51 -0.99
N LYS A 101 -32.04 -1.01 -0.12
CA LYS A 101 -32.48 0.42 -0.20
C LYS A 101 -31.37 1.41 0.18
N GLU A 102 -30.68 1.16 1.29
CA GLU A 102 -29.64 2.07 1.78
C GLU A 102 -28.32 1.83 1.04
N LEU A 103 -28.04 0.56 0.70
CA LEU A 103 -26.87 0.16 -0.06
C LEU A 103 -26.91 0.70 -1.49
N ALA A 104 -28.06 0.67 -2.16
CA ALA A 104 -28.21 1.21 -3.52
C ALA A 104 -27.92 2.72 -3.59
N LEU A 105 -28.33 3.50 -2.59
CA LEU A 105 -28.04 4.93 -2.50
C LEU A 105 -26.56 5.22 -2.19
N ALA A 106 -25.83 4.24 -1.67
CA ALA A 106 -24.40 4.34 -1.34
C ALA A 106 -23.47 3.72 -2.40
N LYS A 107 -24.02 3.09 -3.45
CA LYS A 107 -23.23 2.42 -4.49
C LYS A 107 -22.36 3.41 -5.27
N LYS A 108 -21.10 3.05 -5.41
CA LYS A 108 -20.09 3.74 -6.21
C LYS A 108 -19.74 2.95 -7.47
N SER A 109 -19.30 3.66 -8.50
CA SER A 109 -18.61 3.03 -9.64
C SER A 109 -17.26 2.45 -9.22
N PHE A 110 -16.68 1.59 -10.06
CA PHE A 110 -15.32 1.07 -9.83
C PHE A 110 -14.27 2.19 -9.76
N GLU A 111 -14.38 3.19 -10.62
CA GLU A 111 -13.49 4.35 -10.66
C GLU A 111 -13.60 5.18 -9.38
N GLN A 112 -14.83 5.41 -8.89
CA GLN A 112 -15.09 6.09 -7.63
C GLN A 112 -14.56 5.28 -6.43
N GLY A 113 -14.65 3.95 -6.49
CA GLY A 113 -14.13 3.04 -5.49
C GLY A 113 -12.60 3.07 -5.36
N ALA A 114 -11.90 3.23 -6.49
CA ALA A 114 -10.44 3.34 -6.51
C ALA A 114 -9.92 4.69 -5.96
N ALA A 115 -10.78 5.71 -5.88
CA ALA A 115 -10.37 7.08 -5.58
C ALA A 115 -9.70 7.22 -4.20
N THR A 116 -10.22 6.57 -3.16
CA THR A 116 -9.62 6.63 -1.80
C THR A 116 -8.23 6.02 -1.79
N THR A 117 -8.02 4.90 -2.49
CA THR A 117 -6.70 4.25 -2.61
C THR A 117 -5.70 5.15 -3.34
N VAL A 118 -6.11 5.73 -4.46
CA VAL A 118 -5.23 6.63 -5.23
C VAL A 118 -4.90 7.87 -4.41
N TRP A 119 -5.88 8.50 -3.77
CA TRP A 119 -5.67 9.65 -2.89
C TRP A 119 -4.73 9.31 -1.73
N ALA A 120 -4.94 8.17 -1.05
CA ALA A 120 -4.07 7.72 0.03
C ALA A 120 -2.60 7.55 -0.39
N ALA A 121 -2.36 7.13 -1.63
CA ALA A 121 -1.04 6.87 -2.17
C ALA A 121 -0.28 8.13 -2.61
N VAL A 122 -0.97 9.21 -2.99
CA VAL A 122 -0.33 10.38 -3.63
C VAL A 122 -0.65 11.72 -2.99
N SER A 123 -1.59 11.77 -2.04
CA SER A 123 -2.00 13.02 -1.41
C SER A 123 -0.92 13.56 -0.48
N LYS A 124 -0.57 14.83 -0.68
CA LYS A 124 0.34 15.56 0.22
C LYS A 124 -0.25 15.78 1.61
N GLU A 125 -1.58 15.72 1.74
CA GLU A 125 -2.30 15.92 3.01
C GLU A 125 -2.05 14.80 4.02
N LEU A 126 -1.52 13.66 3.56
CA LEU A 126 -1.15 12.50 4.37
C LEU A 126 0.37 12.40 4.61
N GLU A 127 1.17 13.34 4.09
CA GLU A 127 2.61 13.34 4.35
C GLU A 127 2.88 13.44 5.86
N GLY A 128 3.63 12.47 6.39
CA GLY A 128 3.91 12.36 7.83
C GLY A 128 2.72 11.88 8.68
N ARG A 129 1.59 11.50 8.05
CA ARG A 129 0.38 11.01 8.73
C ARG A 129 0.09 9.56 8.32
N GLY A 130 0.58 8.63 9.12
CA GLY A 130 0.26 7.20 9.02
C GLY A 130 -0.63 6.71 10.15
N GLY A 131 -1.03 5.45 10.10
CA GLY A 131 -1.85 4.82 11.15
C GLY A 131 -3.29 5.32 11.19
N VAL A 132 -3.79 5.92 10.11
CA VAL A 132 -5.18 6.41 10.02
C VAL A 132 -6.04 5.46 9.19
N TYR A 133 -7.33 5.41 9.51
CA TYR A 133 -8.36 4.72 8.75
C TYR A 133 -9.07 5.73 7.85
N LEU A 134 -9.11 5.47 6.54
CA LEU A 134 -9.63 6.40 5.54
C LEU A 134 -10.96 5.94 4.96
N ASN A 135 -11.85 6.90 4.75
CA ASN A 135 -13.10 6.68 4.04
C ASN A 135 -13.39 7.90 3.17
N ASP A 136 -13.85 7.68 1.95
CA ASP A 136 -14.30 8.74 1.03
C ASP A 136 -13.30 9.89 0.75
N ARG A 137 -12.00 9.58 0.78
CA ARG A 137 -10.87 10.54 0.65
C ARG A 137 -10.74 11.49 1.86
N ALA A 138 -11.11 11.01 3.03
CA ALA A 138 -10.93 11.67 4.30
C ALA A 138 -10.48 10.65 5.37
N GLU A 139 -9.97 11.15 6.49
CA GLU A 139 -9.87 10.35 7.70
C GLU A 139 -11.28 10.05 8.21
N ALA A 140 -11.56 8.78 8.50
CA ALA A 140 -12.86 8.36 8.97
C ALA A 140 -13.13 8.86 10.39
N GLU A 141 -14.40 9.12 10.69
CA GLU A 141 -14.82 9.46 12.06
C GLU A 141 -14.94 8.19 12.91
N ARG A 142 -14.82 8.34 14.23
CA ARG A 142 -15.07 7.27 15.19
C ARG A 142 -16.57 7.04 15.32
N GLY A 143 -17.02 5.81 15.10
CA GLY A 143 -18.40 5.38 15.35
C GLY A 143 -18.68 5.13 16.83
N GLU A 144 -19.94 4.83 17.14
CA GLU A 144 -20.37 4.36 18.45
C GLU A 144 -20.06 2.86 18.61
N ASP A 145 -19.74 2.43 19.83
CA ASP A 145 -19.46 1.01 20.13
C ASP A 145 -20.78 0.25 20.39
N ASP A 146 -21.76 0.42 19.51
CA ASP A 146 -23.12 -0.15 19.59
C ASP A 146 -23.29 -1.41 18.71
N GLY A 147 -22.21 -1.82 18.03
CA GLY A 147 -22.22 -2.93 17.08
C GLY A 147 -22.77 -2.56 15.70
N VAL A 148 -23.15 -1.30 15.49
CA VAL A 148 -23.60 -0.77 14.20
C VAL A 148 -22.42 -0.08 13.53
N VAL A 149 -21.85 -0.73 12.52
CA VAL A 149 -20.81 -0.10 11.69
C VAL A 149 -21.48 0.99 10.84
N SER A 150 -21.42 2.23 11.32
CA SER A 150 -21.84 3.41 10.58
C SER A 150 -20.98 3.58 9.32
N LYS A 151 -21.52 4.28 8.31
CA LYS A 151 -21.05 4.33 6.91
C LYS A 151 -19.54 4.70 6.75
N GLY A 152 -18.68 3.69 6.93
CA GLY A 152 -17.22 3.79 6.89
C GLY A 152 -16.59 4.57 8.05
N SER A 153 -17.17 4.49 9.24
CA SER A 153 -16.51 4.85 10.49
C SER A 153 -15.61 3.72 11.02
N TYR A 154 -14.73 4.03 11.97
CA TYR A 154 -13.98 3.02 12.73
C TYR A 154 -14.51 2.89 14.16
N LEU A 155 -14.24 1.75 14.82
CA LEU A 155 -14.70 1.46 16.18
C LEU A 155 -13.53 1.46 17.17
N SER A 156 -13.82 1.42 18.48
CA SER A 156 -12.80 1.43 19.54
C SER A 156 -11.67 0.43 19.32
N HIS A 157 -12.01 -0.81 18.97
CA HIS A 157 -11.07 -1.91 18.75
C HIS A 157 -10.23 -1.77 17.47
N THR A 158 -10.49 -0.76 16.62
CA THR A 158 -9.67 -0.51 15.43
C THR A 158 -8.27 -0.03 15.79
N TYR A 159 -8.11 0.63 16.95
CA TYR A 159 -6.83 1.10 17.47
C TYR A 159 -6.58 0.53 18.87
N ASP A 160 -5.98 -0.66 18.92
CA ASP A 160 -5.63 -1.36 20.16
C ASP A 160 -4.23 -1.93 20.03
N SER A 161 -3.26 -1.22 20.59
CA SER A 161 -1.83 -1.58 20.46
C SER A 161 -1.50 -2.97 21.04
N GLU A 162 -2.26 -3.44 22.05
CA GLU A 162 -2.01 -4.74 22.67
C GLU A 162 -2.52 -5.87 21.77
N GLU A 163 -3.75 -5.75 21.27
CA GLU A 163 -4.31 -6.73 20.34
C GLU A 163 -3.63 -6.68 18.97
N GLU A 164 -3.18 -5.53 18.48
CA GLU A 164 -2.37 -5.41 17.26
C GLU A 164 -1.04 -6.18 17.39
N ALA A 165 -0.33 -5.99 18.50
CA ALA A 165 0.92 -6.71 18.76
C ALA A 165 0.69 -8.22 18.89
N ARG A 166 -0.43 -8.61 19.51
CA ARG A 166 -0.83 -10.01 19.63
C ARG A 166 -1.16 -10.61 18.26
N LEU A 167 -1.99 -9.93 17.45
CA LEU A 167 -2.36 -10.35 16.10
C LEU A 167 -1.14 -10.51 15.21
N TRP A 168 -0.19 -9.57 15.27
CA TRP A 168 1.07 -9.64 14.52
C TRP A 168 1.87 -10.88 14.89
N ARG A 169 2.11 -11.12 16.18
CA ARG A 169 2.83 -12.29 16.68
C ARG A 169 2.15 -13.60 16.28
N ASP A 170 0.84 -13.69 16.46
CA ASP A 170 0.09 -14.90 16.10
C ASP A 170 0.14 -15.14 14.58
N SER A 171 0.06 -14.07 13.76
CA SER A 171 0.21 -14.14 12.31
C SER A 171 1.59 -14.66 11.90
N LEU A 172 2.68 -14.13 12.49
CA LEU A 172 4.03 -14.62 12.23
C LEU A 172 4.18 -16.10 12.59
N LYS A 173 3.51 -16.56 13.66
CA LYS A 173 3.53 -17.98 14.07
C LYS A 173 2.86 -18.84 13.01
N LEU A 174 1.69 -18.42 12.53
CA LEU A 174 0.90 -19.15 11.54
C LEU A 174 1.63 -19.32 10.21
N VAL A 175 2.44 -18.34 9.80
CA VAL A 175 3.24 -18.42 8.57
C VAL A 175 4.67 -18.93 8.78
N GLY A 176 5.02 -19.37 9.99
CA GLY A 176 6.34 -19.94 10.31
C GLY A 176 7.50 -18.95 10.33
N LEU A 177 7.23 -17.66 10.57
CA LEU A 177 8.24 -16.58 10.59
C LEU A 177 8.66 -16.16 12.01
N LEU A 178 8.17 -16.84 13.05
CA LEU A 178 8.65 -16.64 14.42
C LEU A 178 9.93 -17.48 14.64
N GLU A 179 11.09 -16.91 14.32
CA GLU A 179 12.38 -17.37 14.84
C GLU A 179 12.73 -16.61 16.13
N GLU A 180 13.38 -17.29 17.08
CA GLU A 180 13.77 -16.75 18.40
C GLU A 180 14.61 -15.45 18.32
N ASN A 181 15.25 -15.17 17.17
CA ASN A 181 16.10 -14.01 16.95
C ASN A 181 15.38 -12.79 16.33
N LEU A 182 14.11 -12.90 15.92
CA LEU A 182 13.42 -11.76 15.31
C LEU A 182 13.09 -10.69 16.35
N MET A 183 12.75 -11.11 17.58
CA MET A 183 12.35 -10.24 18.72
C MET A 183 13.34 -9.10 18.99
N ASP A 184 14.65 -9.36 18.91
CA ASP A 184 15.68 -8.35 19.14
C ASP A 184 15.77 -7.29 18.02
N SER A 185 15.33 -7.63 16.80
CA SER A 185 15.23 -6.69 15.67
C SER A 185 13.93 -5.89 15.65
N VAL A 186 12.86 -6.40 16.28
CA VAL A 186 11.54 -5.74 16.35
C VAL A 186 11.50 -4.64 17.42
N ALA A 187 12.51 -4.57 18.30
CA ALA A 187 12.72 -3.41 19.17
C ALA A 187 12.87 -2.07 18.39
N GLY A 188 13.11 -2.14 17.06
CA GLY A 188 13.09 -1.00 16.15
C GLY A 188 11.72 -0.70 15.50
N ILE A 189 10.77 -1.64 15.51
CA ILE A 189 9.36 -1.36 15.18
C ILE A 189 8.74 -0.80 16.45
N SER A 190 9.06 0.46 16.71
CA SER A 190 8.40 1.22 17.75
C SER A 190 6.92 1.32 17.36
N LEU A 191 6.10 0.45 17.94
CA LEU A 191 4.69 0.75 18.22
C LEU A 191 4.71 1.93 19.20
N ARG A 192 5.07 3.13 18.71
CA ARG A 192 4.81 4.35 19.46
C ARG A 192 3.31 4.42 19.56
N LYS A 193 2.81 4.65 20.78
CA LYS A 193 1.48 5.19 21.01
C LYS A 193 1.20 6.24 19.93
N ILE A 194 0.27 5.92 19.06
CA ILE A 194 -0.41 6.87 18.17
C ILE A 194 -1.32 7.71 19.08
#